data_AF-A0A3D0JIB9-F1
#
_entry.id   AF-A0A3D0JIB9-F1
#
_cell.length_a   1.000
_cell.length_b   1.000
_cell.length_c   1.000
_cell.angle_alpha   90.00
_cell.angle_beta   90.00
_cell.angle_gamma   90.00
#
_symmetry.space_group_name_H-M   'P 1'
#
loop_
_entity.id
_entity.type
_entity.pdbx_description
1 polymer ?
#
loop_
_entity_poly.entity_id
_entity_poly.type
_entity_poly.pdbx_seq_one_letter_code
_entity_poly.pdbx_strand_id
1 'polypeptide(L)'
;MPVITLPDGSKREFDDPVSLIDVAHSIGPGLAKATICGRVDGELKDASDIINHDANVSLITAKDPEGLEVIRHSFAHLVGHAGQQLFPGIKMAIGPVIEHGFYYDVDYERQLTPEDIEALEKRIQELVKTDYPVVKQWASRDEAIAEFTARDEPYKLEIIHQDIPDDGHPIGLYHHEEYMDMCRGPHVPNTRFLRHFKLTNVTGAYWRGNVNNKQLQRIYGIAFTSKQDLEAHLKFLEEAAKRDHRNLAKTLDLFHLQEEAPGMVFWHPNGWTVYRVLEDYIRDRLEHSGYQEIRTPQLVDQRLWEASGHWDKYQENMFVTSSEHRDYAVKPMNCPCHVQIYNKKITSYRELPIRLAEFGSCHRNEPSGSLHGLMRVRNFVQDDAHIFCTEDQITQEVKTFNQLLTEVYYDMGFDDMIVRISTRP
;
A
#
# COMPACT_ATOMS: atom_id res chain seq x y z
N MET A 1 13.89 -40.07 -13.05
CA MET A 1 14.07 -40.44 -11.65
C MET A 1 14.60 -39.25 -10.86
N PRO A 2 13.73 -38.36 -10.36
CA PRO A 2 14.15 -37.26 -9.50
C PRO A 2 14.39 -37.74 -8.06
N VAL A 3 15.49 -37.28 -7.45
CA VAL A 3 15.77 -37.43 -6.01
C VAL A 3 15.35 -36.15 -5.30
N ILE A 4 14.33 -36.26 -4.46
CA ILE A 4 13.78 -35.13 -3.72
C ILE A 4 14.38 -35.09 -2.31
N THR A 5 15.03 -33.98 -1.97
CA THR A 5 15.58 -33.74 -0.63
C THR A 5 14.63 -32.87 0.19
N LEU A 6 14.21 -33.36 1.35
CA LEU A 6 13.31 -32.67 2.27
C LEU A 6 14.08 -31.82 3.30
N PRO A 7 13.42 -30.90 4.04
CA PRO A 7 14.10 -29.97 4.94
C PRO A 7 14.85 -30.64 6.10
N ASP A 8 14.46 -31.86 6.48
CA ASP A 8 15.12 -32.69 7.50
C ASP A 8 16.36 -33.43 6.94
N GLY A 9 16.69 -33.22 5.67
CA GLY A 9 17.79 -33.89 4.95
C GLY A 9 17.44 -35.29 4.46
N SER A 10 16.23 -35.79 4.72
CA SER A 10 15.79 -37.07 4.17
C SER A 10 15.61 -36.98 2.66
N LYS A 11 15.88 -38.09 1.96
CA LYS A 11 15.79 -38.19 0.50
C LYS A 11 14.70 -39.16 0.11
N ARG A 12 13.97 -38.84 -0.95
CA ARG A 12 12.95 -39.70 -1.56
C ARG A 12 13.23 -39.84 -3.04
N GLU A 13 13.28 -41.08 -3.50
CA GLU A 13 13.52 -41.42 -4.90
C GLU A 13 12.17 -41.72 -5.56
N PHE A 14 11.97 -41.17 -6.75
CA PHE A 14 10.80 -41.41 -7.58
C PHE A 14 11.23 -41.94 -8.94
N ASP A 15 10.47 -42.88 -9.50
CA ASP A 15 10.80 -43.49 -10.78
C ASP A 15 10.51 -42.52 -11.95
N ASP A 16 9.38 -41.83 -11.87
CA ASP A 16 8.88 -40.87 -12.87
C ASP A 16 8.93 -39.42 -12.36
N PRO A 17 8.81 -38.40 -13.25
CA PRO A 17 8.55 -37.03 -12.82
C PRO A 17 7.35 -36.96 -11.87
N VAL A 18 7.49 -36.19 -10.79
CA VAL A 18 6.57 -36.22 -9.65
C VAL A 18 6.05 -34.82 -9.35
N SER A 19 4.77 -34.68 -8.98
CA SER A 19 4.26 -33.37 -8.54
C SER A 19 4.58 -33.09 -7.07
N LEU A 20 4.53 -31.83 -6.65
CA LEU A 20 4.66 -31.47 -5.24
C LEU A 20 3.61 -32.16 -4.35
N ILE A 21 2.39 -32.36 -4.85
CA ILE A 21 1.33 -33.06 -4.11
C ILE A 21 1.62 -34.57 -3.99
N ASP A 22 2.24 -35.19 -4.99
CA ASP A 22 2.67 -36.59 -4.93
C ASP A 22 3.81 -36.78 -3.92
N VAL A 23 4.75 -35.83 -3.86
CA VAL A 23 5.78 -35.80 -2.80
C VAL A 23 5.12 -35.75 -1.43
N ALA A 24 4.11 -34.89 -1.25
CA ALA A 24 3.36 -34.81 0.01
C ALA A 24 2.62 -36.13 0.33
N HIS A 25 2.02 -36.79 -0.66
CA HIS A 25 1.37 -38.09 -0.51
C HIS A 25 2.35 -39.19 -0.10
N SER A 26 3.58 -39.17 -0.61
CA SER A 26 4.63 -40.13 -0.25
C SER A 26 5.03 -40.03 1.24
N ILE A 27 4.90 -38.84 1.84
CA ILE A 27 5.17 -38.60 3.26
C ILE A 27 3.98 -39.03 4.11
N GLY A 28 2.77 -38.64 3.70
CA GLY A 28 1.55 -39.15 4.31
C GLY A 28 0.29 -38.40 3.90
N PRO A 29 -0.89 -39.05 3.99
CA PRO A 29 -2.15 -38.50 3.50
C PRO A 29 -2.59 -37.23 4.25
N GLY A 30 -2.23 -37.10 5.53
CA GLY A 30 -2.52 -35.91 6.32
C GLY A 30 -1.76 -34.68 5.84
N LEU A 31 -0.48 -34.84 5.46
CA LEU A 31 0.33 -33.76 4.94
C LEU A 31 -0.16 -33.34 3.54
N ALA A 32 -0.40 -34.31 2.65
CA ALA A 32 -0.96 -34.03 1.33
C ALA A 32 -2.28 -33.26 1.40
N LYS A 33 -3.17 -33.61 2.35
CA LYS A 33 -4.42 -32.87 2.55
C LYS A 33 -4.20 -31.43 3.02
N ALA A 34 -3.11 -31.14 3.73
CA ALA A 34 -2.75 -29.84 4.28
C ALA A 34 -1.86 -28.99 3.37
N THR A 35 -1.25 -29.59 2.34
CA THR A 35 -0.37 -28.91 1.38
C THR A 35 -1.15 -27.92 0.52
N ILE A 36 -0.65 -26.69 0.46
CA ILE A 36 -1.16 -25.60 -0.38
C ILE A 36 -0.25 -25.44 -1.60
N CYS A 37 1.05 -25.34 -1.39
CA CYS A 37 2.05 -25.15 -2.43
C CYS A 37 3.40 -25.70 -1.93
N GLY A 38 4.49 -25.42 -2.64
CA GLY A 38 5.82 -25.78 -2.15
C GLY A 38 6.91 -24.92 -2.75
N ARG A 39 8.10 -25.01 -2.16
CA ARG A 39 9.33 -24.49 -2.75
C ARG A 39 10.09 -25.63 -3.42
N VAL A 40 10.54 -25.39 -4.65
CA VAL A 40 11.46 -26.26 -5.38
C VAL A 40 12.71 -25.42 -5.63
N ASP A 41 13.83 -25.80 -5.00
CA ASP A 41 15.10 -25.08 -5.02
C ASP A 41 14.96 -23.58 -4.67
N GLY A 42 14.11 -23.29 -3.69
CA GLY A 42 13.85 -21.94 -3.18
C GLY A 42 12.72 -21.20 -3.91
N GLU A 43 12.36 -21.62 -5.12
CA GLU A 43 11.28 -21.01 -5.90
C GLU A 43 9.91 -21.54 -5.50
N LEU A 44 8.94 -20.64 -5.31
CA LEU A 44 7.58 -21.01 -4.96
C LEU A 44 6.84 -21.56 -6.20
N LYS A 45 6.21 -22.73 -6.06
CA LYS A 45 5.52 -23.47 -7.12
C LYS A 45 4.18 -24.02 -6.64
N ASP A 46 3.25 -24.24 -7.57
CA ASP A 46 1.95 -24.84 -7.27
C ASP A 46 2.08 -26.29 -6.83
N ALA A 47 1.16 -26.78 -5.99
CA ALA A 47 1.19 -28.17 -5.57
C ALA A 47 1.09 -29.18 -6.75
N SER A 48 0.55 -28.75 -7.89
CA SER A 48 0.45 -29.56 -9.11
C SER A 48 1.67 -29.48 -10.03
N ASP A 49 2.64 -28.60 -9.76
CA ASP A 49 3.80 -28.44 -10.64
C ASP A 49 4.68 -29.70 -10.59
N ILE A 50 5.13 -30.14 -11.78
CA ILE A 50 5.92 -31.35 -11.97
C ILE A 50 7.41 -31.06 -11.78
N ILE A 51 8.06 -31.92 -11.00
CA ILE A 51 9.49 -31.93 -10.76
C ILE A 51 10.10 -33.10 -11.54
N ASN A 52 11.01 -32.77 -12.46
CA ASN A 52 11.66 -33.74 -13.37
C ASN A 52 13.16 -33.89 -13.13
N HIS A 53 13.71 -33.22 -12.12
CA HIS A 53 15.13 -33.23 -11.73
C HIS A 53 15.28 -33.37 -10.22
N ASP A 54 16.49 -33.64 -9.76
CA ASP A 54 16.82 -33.67 -8.33
C ASP A 54 16.65 -32.26 -7.75
N ALA A 55 15.89 -32.13 -6.67
CA ALA A 55 15.53 -30.83 -6.13
C ALA A 55 15.40 -30.84 -4.61
N ASN A 56 15.61 -29.68 -4.01
CA ASN A 56 15.28 -29.43 -2.60
C ASN A 56 13.83 -28.97 -2.51
N VAL A 57 13.00 -29.72 -1.78
CA VAL A 57 11.57 -29.45 -1.67
C VAL A 57 11.19 -29.09 -0.23
N SER A 58 10.47 -27.97 -0.10
CA SER A 58 9.77 -27.62 1.13
C SER A 58 8.28 -27.50 0.86
N LEU A 59 7.47 -28.31 1.54
CA LEU A 59 6.01 -28.25 1.42
C LEU A 59 5.46 -27.14 2.31
N ILE A 60 4.55 -26.33 1.76
CA ILE A 60 3.93 -25.19 2.43
C ILE A 60 2.47 -25.50 2.74
N THR A 61 2.05 -25.16 3.95
CA THR A 61 0.72 -25.41 4.49
C THR A 61 0.07 -24.12 4.97
N ALA A 62 -1.17 -24.20 5.45
CA ALA A 62 -1.89 -23.06 6.04
C ALA A 62 -1.24 -22.47 7.32
N LYS A 63 -0.22 -23.13 7.89
CA LYS A 63 0.51 -22.65 9.07
C LYS A 63 1.65 -21.71 8.72
N ASP A 64 2.05 -21.70 7.46
CA ASP A 64 3.18 -20.93 6.96
C ASP A 64 2.69 -19.57 6.44
N PRO A 65 3.44 -18.47 6.64
CA PRO A 65 3.06 -17.15 6.14
C PRO A 65 2.78 -17.13 4.63
N GLU A 66 3.60 -17.83 3.84
CA GLU A 66 3.43 -17.94 2.39
C GLU A 66 2.15 -18.70 2.02
N GLY A 67 1.73 -19.68 2.83
CA GLY A 67 0.47 -20.39 2.62
C GLY A 67 -0.73 -19.44 2.75
N LEU A 68 -0.66 -18.48 3.68
CA LEU A 68 -1.68 -17.45 3.85
C LEU A 68 -1.71 -16.46 2.68
N GLU A 69 -0.56 -16.07 2.15
CA GLU A 69 -0.48 -15.25 0.93
C GLU A 69 -1.13 -15.95 -0.27
N VAL A 70 -0.86 -17.24 -0.47
CA VAL A 70 -1.46 -18.04 -1.54
C VAL A 70 -2.98 -18.20 -1.37
N ILE A 71 -3.46 -18.34 -0.13
CA ILE A 71 -4.89 -18.31 0.19
C ILE A 71 -5.51 -16.98 -0.23
N ARG A 72 -4.91 -15.84 0.16
CA ARG A 72 -5.40 -14.50 -0.20
C ARG A 72 -5.42 -14.29 -1.71
N HIS A 73 -4.35 -14.72 -2.38
CA HIS A 73 -4.24 -14.64 -3.83
C HIS A 73 -5.35 -15.44 -4.53
N SER A 74 -5.65 -16.63 -4.02
CA SER A 74 -6.71 -17.48 -4.58
C SER A 74 -8.12 -16.96 -4.31
N PHE A 75 -8.32 -16.20 -3.23
CA PHE A 75 -9.59 -15.48 -3.03
C PHE A 75 -9.82 -14.38 -4.08
N ALA A 76 -8.77 -13.75 -4.59
CA ALA A 76 -8.90 -12.81 -5.70
C ALA A 76 -9.54 -13.50 -6.92
N HIS A 77 -9.10 -14.71 -7.28
CA HIS A 77 -9.74 -15.49 -8.35
C HIS A 77 -11.20 -15.86 -8.03
N LEU A 78 -11.54 -16.14 -6.76
CA LEU A 78 -12.94 -16.39 -6.39
C LEU A 78 -13.82 -15.15 -6.54
N VAL A 79 -13.29 -13.95 -6.32
CA VAL A 79 -13.98 -12.70 -6.64
C VAL A 79 -14.29 -12.64 -8.14
N GLY A 80 -13.33 -13.00 -8.99
CA GLY A 80 -13.55 -13.09 -10.44
C GLY A 80 -14.59 -14.13 -10.85
N HIS A 81 -14.50 -15.33 -10.30
CA HIS A 81 -15.45 -16.41 -10.58
C HIS A 81 -16.88 -16.01 -10.17
N ALA A 82 -17.08 -15.61 -8.91
CA ALA A 82 -18.40 -15.20 -8.44
C ALA A 82 -18.91 -13.93 -9.15
N GLY A 83 -18.01 -13.00 -9.48
CA GLY A 83 -18.33 -11.79 -10.23
C GLY A 83 -18.87 -12.10 -11.61
N GLN A 84 -18.20 -12.98 -12.37
CA GLN A 84 -18.66 -13.39 -13.71
C GLN A 84 -20.03 -14.10 -13.68
N GLN A 85 -20.36 -14.82 -12.60
CA GLN A 85 -21.66 -15.46 -12.45
C GLN A 85 -22.78 -14.46 -12.09
N LEU A 86 -22.48 -13.45 -11.28
CA LEU A 86 -23.49 -12.51 -10.77
C LEU A 86 -23.68 -11.26 -11.63
N PHE A 87 -22.62 -10.81 -12.30
CA PHE A 87 -22.56 -9.52 -12.98
C PHE A 87 -22.18 -9.72 -14.46
N PRO A 88 -23.13 -10.16 -15.32
CA PRO A 88 -22.85 -10.36 -16.73
C PRO A 88 -22.22 -9.12 -17.38
N GLY A 89 -21.09 -9.31 -18.07
CA GLY A 89 -20.35 -8.23 -18.72
C GLY A 89 -19.29 -7.55 -17.85
N ILE A 90 -19.15 -7.91 -16.57
CA ILE A 90 -18.00 -7.51 -15.75
C ILE A 90 -16.70 -7.98 -16.41
N LYS A 91 -15.67 -7.13 -16.44
CA LYS A 91 -14.34 -7.48 -16.94
C LYS A 91 -13.34 -7.48 -15.81
N MET A 92 -12.50 -8.50 -15.77
CA MET A 92 -11.55 -8.72 -14.69
C MET A 92 -10.20 -8.12 -15.06
N ALA A 93 -9.70 -7.19 -14.25
CA ALA A 93 -8.38 -6.58 -14.45
C ALA A 93 -7.29 -7.28 -13.61
N ILE A 94 -6.88 -6.69 -12.48
CA ILE A 94 -5.78 -7.19 -11.63
C ILE A 94 -6.27 -7.41 -10.21
N GLY A 95 -5.84 -8.52 -9.59
CA GLY A 95 -6.17 -8.82 -8.19
C GLY A 95 -4.98 -9.32 -7.37
N PRO A 96 -4.15 -8.41 -6.80
CA PRO A 96 -2.98 -8.79 -6.04
C PRO A 96 -3.32 -8.97 -4.55
N VAL A 97 -2.39 -9.62 -3.84
CA VAL A 97 -2.38 -9.67 -2.37
C VAL A 97 -1.88 -8.33 -1.82
N ILE A 98 -2.46 -7.92 -0.70
CA ILE A 98 -2.02 -6.77 0.09
C ILE A 98 -1.83 -7.19 1.54
N GLU A 99 -1.32 -6.27 2.36
CA GLU A 99 -1.23 -6.51 3.80
C GLU A 99 -2.60 -6.91 4.37
N HIS A 100 -2.64 -8.04 5.08
CA HIS A 100 -3.83 -8.67 5.66
C HIS A 100 -4.94 -9.15 4.68
N GLY A 101 -4.81 -8.95 3.37
CA GLY A 101 -5.91 -9.23 2.43
C GLY A 101 -5.53 -9.26 0.97
N PHE A 102 -6.48 -8.87 0.13
CA PHE A 102 -6.37 -8.80 -1.32
C PHE A 102 -7.34 -7.73 -1.84
N TYR A 103 -7.18 -7.35 -3.10
CA TYR A 103 -8.24 -6.64 -3.82
C TYR A 103 -8.40 -7.21 -5.22
N TYR A 104 -9.47 -6.83 -5.91
CA TYR A 104 -9.65 -7.09 -7.32
C TYR A 104 -10.21 -5.85 -8.03
N ASP A 105 -9.50 -5.36 -9.05
CA ASP A 105 -9.97 -4.28 -9.92
C ASP A 105 -10.86 -4.85 -11.04
N VAL A 106 -12.07 -4.32 -11.15
CA VAL A 106 -13.09 -4.74 -12.13
C VAL A 106 -13.62 -3.55 -12.92
N ASP A 107 -13.97 -3.82 -14.17
CA ASP A 107 -14.67 -2.89 -15.05
C ASP A 107 -16.12 -3.36 -15.20
N TYR A 108 -17.07 -2.52 -14.81
CA TYR A 108 -18.48 -2.85 -14.87
C TYR A 108 -19.30 -1.60 -15.17
N GLU A 109 -20.39 -1.77 -15.92
CA GLU A 109 -21.17 -0.67 -16.49
C GLU A 109 -21.75 0.30 -15.45
N ARG A 110 -22.05 -0.21 -14.25
CA ARG A 110 -22.58 0.58 -13.13
C ARG A 110 -21.70 0.43 -11.91
N GLN A 111 -21.83 1.38 -10.98
CA GLN A 111 -21.19 1.27 -9.68
C GLN A 111 -21.76 0.08 -8.88
N LEU A 112 -20.86 -0.70 -8.29
CA LEU A 112 -21.17 -1.75 -7.34
C LEU A 112 -21.59 -1.12 -6.01
N THR A 113 -22.69 -1.59 -5.45
CA THR A 113 -23.24 -1.11 -4.19
C THR A 113 -22.82 -2.02 -3.04
N PRO A 114 -23.00 -1.60 -1.77
CA PRO A 114 -22.79 -2.50 -0.62
C PRO A 114 -23.57 -3.82 -0.72
N GLU A 115 -24.79 -3.77 -1.26
CA GLU A 115 -25.63 -4.96 -1.48
C GLU A 115 -25.03 -5.91 -2.53
N ASP A 116 -24.38 -5.38 -3.58
CA ASP A 116 -23.66 -6.20 -4.54
C ASP A 116 -22.47 -6.92 -3.89
N ILE A 117 -21.76 -6.26 -2.97
CA ILE A 117 -20.64 -6.86 -2.22
C ILE A 117 -21.15 -7.96 -1.29
N GLU A 118 -22.29 -7.79 -0.63
CA GLU A 118 -22.92 -8.83 0.18
C GLU A 118 -23.35 -10.04 -0.67
N ALA A 119 -23.95 -9.79 -1.84
CA ALA A 119 -24.34 -10.85 -2.78
C ALA A 119 -23.12 -11.61 -3.30
N LEU A 120 -22.05 -10.90 -3.64
CA LEU A 120 -20.78 -11.46 -4.10
C LEU A 120 -20.13 -12.32 -3.01
N GLU A 121 -20.05 -11.82 -1.77
CA GLU A 121 -19.52 -12.58 -0.63
C GLU A 121 -20.31 -13.88 -0.42
N LYS A 122 -21.65 -13.81 -0.44
CA LYS A 122 -22.51 -14.98 -0.32
C LYS A 122 -22.23 -16.00 -1.44
N ARG A 123 -22.07 -15.54 -2.68
CA ARG A 123 -21.77 -16.43 -3.80
C ARG A 123 -20.41 -17.10 -3.68
N ILE A 124 -19.39 -16.36 -3.25
CA ILE A 124 -18.07 -16.93 -2.93
C ILE A 124 -18.20 -18.00 -1.84
N GLN A 125 -18.97 -17.75 -0.78
CA GLN A 125 -19.20 -18.75 0.28
C GLN A 125 -19.90 -20.02 -0.24
N GLU A 126 -20.76 -19.92 -1.25
CA GLU A 126 -21.37 -21.07 -1.92
C GLU A 126 -20.35 -21.85 -2.75
N LEU A 127 -19.56 -21.17 -3.58
CA LEU A 127 -18.50 -21.78 -4.41
C LEU A 127 -17.42 -22.48 -3.56
N VAL A 128 -17.06 -21.88 -2.44
CA VAL A 128 -16.09 -22.46 -1.51
C VAL A 128 -16.59 -23.81 -0.99
N LYS A 129 -17.89 -23.94 -0.66
CA LYS A 129 -18.46 -25.17 -0.08
C LYS A 129 -18.47 -26.37 -1.03
N THR A 130 -18.27 -26.19 -2.33
CA THR A 130 -18.25 -27.31 -3.28
C THR A 130 -16.91 -28.05 -3.28
N ASP A 131 -15.86 -27.48 -2.67
CA ASP A 131 -14.53 -28.11 -2.56
C ASP A 131 -13.94 -28.55 -3.90
N TYR A 132 -14.18 -27.78 -4.95
CA TYR A 132 -13.63 -28.09 -6.27
C TYR A 132 -12.10 -27.92 -6.31
N PRO A 133 -11.39 -28.73 -7.11
CA PRO A 133 -9.97 -28.57 -7.37
C PRO A 133 -9.71 -27.34 -8.26
N VAL A 134 -8.68 -26.57 -7.93
CA VAL A 134 -8.18 -25.52 -8.84
C VAL A 134 -7.19 -26.18 -9.78
N VAL A 135 -7.45 -26.11 -11.08
CA VAL A 135 -6.63 -26.81 -12.08
C VAL A 135 -5.75 -25.81 -12.81
N LYS A 136 -4.44 -25.95 -12.65
CA LYS A 136 -3.46 -25.18 -13.41
C LYS A 136 -3.17 -25.87 -14.74
N GLN A 137 -3.29 -25.13 -15.83
CA GLN A 137 -2.92 -25.54 -17.17
C GLN A 137 -1.88 -24.57 -17.72
N TRP A 138 -0.76 -25.11 -18.20
CA TRP A 138 0.20 -24.32 -18.96
C TRP A 138 -0.31 -24.16 -20.39
N ALA A 139 -0.41 -22.90 -20.85
CA ALA A 139 -0.81 -22.55 -22.20
C ALA A 139 0.30 -21.75 -22.88
N SER A 140 0.43 -21.91 -24.18
CA SER A 140 1.21 -20.98 -25.01
C SER A 140 0.58 -19.59 -24.98
N ARG A 141 1.37 -18.58 -25.35
CA ARG A 141 0.92 -17.19 -25.46
C ARG A 141 -0.29 -17.06 -26.39
N ASP A 142 -0.27 -17.74 -27.54
CA ASP A 142 -1.35 -17.71 -28.54
C ASP A 142 -2.64 -18.37 -28.02
N GLU A 143 -2.53 -19.49 -27.31
CA GLU A 143 -3.68 -20.16 -26.68
C GLU A 143 -4.32 -19.26 -25.61
N ALA A 144 -3.51 -18.62 -24.76
CA ALA A 144 -4.00 -17.68 -23.76
C ALA A 144 -4.70 -16.47 -24.40
N ILE A 145 -4.12 -15.89 -25.45
CA ILE A 145 -4.73 -14.78 -26.21
C ILE A 145 -6.07 -15.21 -26.82
N ALA A 146 -6.14 -16.39 -27.45
CA ALA A 146 -7.36 -16.90 -28.05
C ALA A 146 -8.48 -17.06 -26.99
N GLU A 147 -8.15 -17.60 -25.83
CA GLU A 147 -9.09 -17.82 -24.74
C GLU A 147 -9.64 -16.50 -24.17
N PHE A 148 -8.77 -15.54 -23.84
CA PHE A 148 -9.22 -14.25 -23.30
C PHE A 148 -9.91 -13.38 -24.36
N THR A 149 -9.62 -13.59 -25.64
CA THR A 149 -10.38 -12.97 -26.74
C THR A 149 -11.80 -13.55 -26.81
N ALA A 150 -11.94 -14.87 -26.74
CA ALA A 150 -13.24 -15.54 -26.78
C ALA A 150 -14.13 -15.17 -25.57
N ARG A 151 -13.50 -14.90 -24.43
CA ARG A 151 -14.16 -14.43 -23.19
C ARG A 151 -14.37 -12.92 -23.12
N ASP A 152 -13.88 -12.17 -24.11
CA ASP A 152 -13.93 -10.71 -24.16
C ASP A 152 -13.33 -10.06 -22.89
N GLU A 153 -12.12 -10.47 -22.51
CA GLU A 153 -11.39 -9.96 -21.32
C GLU A 153 -10.22 -9.04 -21.73
N PRO A 154 -10.49 -7.75 -22.05
CA PRO A 154 -9.52 -6.85 -22.68
C PRO A 154 -8.30 -6.55 -21.79
N TYR A 155 -8.49 -6.46 -20.47
CA TYR A 155 -7.39 -6.19 -19.54
C TYR A 155 -6.39 -7.33 -19.47
N LYS A 156 -6.87 -8.58 -19.55
CA LYS A 156 -6.00 -9.76 -19.57
C LYS A 156 -5.17 -9.80 -20.85
N LEU A 157 -5.79 -9.51 -22.00
CA LEU A 157 -5.08 -9.36 -23.27
C LEU A 157 -3.99 -8.28 -23.19
N GLU A 158 -4.32 -7.11 -22.62
CA GLU A 158 -3.33 -6.04 -22.44
C GLU A 158 -2.14 -6.48 -21.59
N ILE A 159 -2.38 -7.17 -20.46
CA ILE A 159 -1.31 -7.70 -19.59
C ILE A 159 -0.43 -8.70 -20.36
N ILE A 160 -1.02 -9.62 -21.13
CA ILE A 160 -0.24 -10.56 -21.95
C ILE A 160 0.68 -9.78 -22.90
N HIS A 161 0.12 -8.82 -23.65
CA HIS A 161 0.85 -8.09 -24.67
C HIS A 161 1.96 -7.21 -24.10
N GLN A 162 1.74 -6.58 -22.94
CA GLN A 162 2.64 -5.53 -22.42
C GLN A 162 3.56 -6.02 -21.29
N ASP A 163 3.10 -6.93 -20.43
CA ASP A 163 3.77 -7.25 -19.17
C ASP A 163 4.42 -8.65 -19.16
N ILE A 164 4.01 -9.53 -20.08
CA ILE A 164 4.57 -10.87 -20.22
C ILE A 164 5.57 -10.86 -21.39
N PRO A 165 6.87 -11.16 -21.15
CA PRO A 165 7.85 -11.29 -22.21
C PRO A 165 7.43 -12.33 -23.27
N ASP A 166 7.72 -12.05 -24.53
CA ASP A 166 7.51 -12.99 -25.63
C ASP A 166 8.79 -13.80 -25.88
N ASP A 167 9.18 -14.59 -24.87
CA ASP A 167 10.40 -15.40 -24.85
C ASP A 167 10.12 -16.91 -24.92
N GLY A 168 8.86 -17.29 -25.17
CA GLY A 168 8.40 -18.67 -25.26
C GLY A 168 8.05 -19.32 -23.92
N HIS A 169 8.17 -18.62 -22.77
CA HIS A 169 7.68 -19.17 -21.51
C HIS A 169 6.15 -19.29 -21.51
N PRO A 170 5.60 -20.44 -21.08
CA PRO A 170 4.16 -20.65 -21.04
C PRO A 170 3.49 -19.81 -19.95
N ILE A 171 2.20 -19.52 -20.15
CA ILE A 171 1.35 -18.78 -19.22
C ILE A 171 0.53 -19.78 -18.40
N GLY A 172 0.50 -19.61 -17.08
CA GLY A 172 -0.33 -20.42 -16.19
C GLY A 172 -1.77 -19.94 -16.20
N LEU A 173 -2.67 -20.78 -16.72
CA LEU A 173 -4.12 -20.60 -16.66
C LEU A 173 -4.69 -21.41 -15.50
N TYR A 174 -5.40 -20.75 -14.61
CA TYR A 174 -6.02 -21.35 -13.42
C TYR A 174 -7.52 -21.47 -13.65
N HIS A 175 -7.99 -22.71 -13.73
CA HIS A 175 -9.38 -23.04 -13.91
C HIS A 175 -10.06 -23.25 -12.57
N HIS A 176 -11.18 -22.55 -12.41
CA HIS A 176 -12.11 -22.62 -11.30
C HIS A 176 -13.48 -23.01 -11.87
N GLU A 177 -13.68 -24.31 -12.10
CA GLU A 177 -14.85 -24.83 -12.82
C GLU A 177 -14.97 -24.17 -14.22
N GLU A 178 -16.02 -23.41 -14.51
CA GLU A 178 -16.17 -22.69 -15.78
C GLU A 178 -15.34 -21.41 -15.87
N TYR A 179 -14.98 -20.84 -14.72
CA TYR A 179 -14.15 -19.64 -14.66
C TYR A 179 -12.68 -19.98 -14.89
N MET A 180 -11.97 -19.04 -15.50
CA MET A 180 -10.55 -19.15 -15.76
C MET A 180 -9.92 -17.78 -15.62
N ASP A 181 -8.74 -17.75 -15.01
CA ASP A 181 -7.89 -16.58 -14.98
C ASP A 181 -6.43 -16.96 -15.22
N MET A 182 -5.60 -15.98 -15.59
CA MET A 182 -4.16 -16.14 -15.72
C MET A 182 -3.44 -15.48 -14.55
N CYS A 183 -2.42 -16.17 -14.04
CA CYS A 183 -1.53 -15.59 -13.05
C CYS A 183 -0.16 -16.27 -13.07
N ARG A 184 0.82 -15.66 -12.41
CA ARG A 184 2.10 -16.33 -12.09
C ARG A 184 1.93 -17.42 -11.04
N GLY A 185 0.93 -17.27 -10.16
CA GLY A 185 0.69 -18.17 -9.04
C GLY A 185 1.73 -18.09 -7.93
N PRO A 186 1.76 -19.08 -7.03
CA PRO A 186 0.86 -20.23 -7.02
C PRO A 186 -0.54 -19.90 -6.47
N HIS A 187 -1.46 -20.85 -6.63
CA HIS A 187 -2.79 -20.87 -6.05
C HIS A 187 -2.98 -22.09 -5.15
N VAL A 188 -4.03 -22.04 -4.32
CA VAL A 188 -4.44 -23.21 -3.55
C VAL A 188 -4.87 -24.34 -4.50
N PRO A 189 -4.62 -25.62 -4.19
CA PRO A 189 -4.96 -26.71 -5.10
C PRO A 189 -6.46 -27.04 -5.05
N ASN A 190 -7.20 -26.46 -4.09
CA ASN A 190 -8.61 -26.73 -3.88
C ASN A 190 -9.26 -25.61 -3.05
N THR A 191 -10.54 -25.31 -3.30
CA THR A 191 -11.26 -24.25 -2.57
C THR A 191 -11.53 -24.55 -1.10
N ARG A 192 -11.26 -25.78 -0.63
CA ARG A 192 -11.34 -26.15 0.79
C ARG A 192 -10.50 -25.28 1.73
N PHE A 193 -9.41 -24.69 1.21
CA PHE A 193 -8.53 -23.80 1.96
C PHE A 193 -9.09 -22.38 2.11
N LEU A 194 -10.11 -22.02 1.31
CA LEU A 194 -10.62 -20.66 1.17
C LEU A 194 -11.86 -20.43 2.03
N ARG A 195 -11.77 -20.65 3.35
CA ARG A 195 -12.94 -20.62 4.25
C ARG A 195 -13.20 -19.30 4.97
N HIS A 196 -12.14 -18.60 5.36
CA HIS A 196 -12.24 -17.52 6.33
C HIS A 196 -11.85 -16.20 5.67
N PHE A 197 -12.86 -15.51 5.14
CA PHE A 197 -12.71 -14.23 4.48
C PHE A 197 -13.88 -13.30 4.78
N LYS A 198 -13.68 -12.02 4.47
CA LYS A 198 -14.71 -10.98 4.48
C LYS A 198 -14.41 -10.00 3.35
N LEU A 199 -15.40 -9.68 2.52
CA LEU A 199 -15.30 -8.53 1.60
C LEU A 199 -15.59 -7.25 2.39
N THR A 200 -14.78 -6.21 2.21
CA THR A 200 -14.85 -5.01 3.06
C THR A 200 -15.55 -3.86 2.38
N ASN A 201 -14.98 -3.33 1.30
CA ASN A 201 -15.45 -2.12 0.64
C ASN A 201 -15.09 -2.14 -0.84
N VAL A 202 -15.81 -1.32 -1.61
CA VAL A 202 -15.48 -1.01 -3.00
C VAL A 202 -15.02 0.45 -3.10
N THR A 203 -13.94 0.69 -3.85
CA THR A 203 -13.45 2.05 -4.12
C THR A 203 -13.18 2.26 -5.60
N GLY A 204 -13.04 3.51 -6.05
CA GLY A 204 -12.52 3.78 -7.39
C GLY A 204 -11.02 3.47 -7.49
N ALA A 205 -10.59 2.97 -8.64
CA ALA A 205 -9.19 2.85 -9.02
C ALA A 205 -9.03 3.31 -10.48
N TYR A 206 -7.81 3.53 -10.92
CA TYR A 206 -7.52 3.79 -12.33
C TYR A 206 -6.64 2.70 -12.88
N TRP A 207 -6.91 2.28 -14.12
CA TRP A 207 -6.09 1.26 -14.78
C TRP A 207 -4.61 1.68 -14.82
N ARG A 208 -3.73 0.78 -14.35
CA ARG A 208 -2.28 1.03 -14.14
C ARG A 208 -1.95 2.25 -13.26
N GLY A 209 -2.89 2.69 -12.41
CA GLY A 209 -2.72 3.86 -11.53
C GLY A 209 -2.66 5.20 -12.26
N ASN A 210 -2.97 5.25 -13.56
CA ASN A 210 -2.92 6.47 -14.37
C ASN A 210 -4.32 7.09 -14.46
N VAL A 211 -4.49 8.30 -13.93
CA VAL A 211 -5.76 9.05 -13.90
C VAL A 211 -6.38 9.31 -15.27
N ASN A 212 -5.58 9.25 -16.35
CA ASN A 212 -6.05 9.40 -17.72
C ASN A 212 -6.64 8.11 -18.32
N ASN A 213 -6.42 6.96 -17.67
CA ASN A 213 -6.97 5.70 -18.10
C ASN A 213 -8.39 5.49 -17.58
N LYS A 214 -9.05 4.43 -18.04
CA LYS A 214 -10.39 4.06 -17.58
C LYS A 214 -10.42 3.85 -16.06
N GLN A 215 -11.45 4.42 -15.44
CA GLN A 215 -11.73 4.23 -14.03
C GLN A 215 -12.33 2.83 -13.81
N LEU A 216 -11.75 2.10 -12.86
CA LEU A 216 -12.15 0.77 -12.42
C LEU A 216 -12.75 0.83 -11.02
N GLN A 217 -13.36 -0.27 -10.61
CA GLN A 217 -13.89 -0.47 -9.27
C GLN A 217 -13.06 -1.52 -8.56
N ARG A 218 -12.50 -1.18 -7.40
CA ARG A 218 -11.64 -2.04 -6.61
C ARG A 218 -12.42 -2.67 -5.48
N ILE A 219 -12.60 -3.98 -5.52
CA ILE A 219 -13.25 -4.76 -4.46
C ILE A 219 -12.18 -5.24 -3.49
N TYR A 220 -12.25 -4.82 -2.23
CA TYR A 220 -11.33 -5.27 -1.18
C TYR A 220 -11.87 -6.47 -0.41
N GLY A 221 -10.96 -7.34 0.01
CA GLY A 221 -11.25 -8.44 0.93
C GLY A 221 -10.09 -8.75 1.86
N ILE A 222 -10.41 -9.29 3.02
CA ILE A 222 -9.45 -9.84 3.97
C ILE A 222 -9.64 -11.36 4.05
N ALA A 223 -8.56 -12.09 4.26
CA ALA A 223 -8.62 -13.54 4.43
C ALA A 223 -7.53 -14.04 5.39
N PHE A 224 -7.89 -15.11 6.10
CA PHE A 224 -7.10 -15.76 7.14
C PHE A 224 -7.20 -17.28 7.04
N THR A 225 -6.27 -17.99 7.69
CA THR A 225 -6.24 -19.46 7.70
C THR A 225 -7.18 -20.05 8.74
N SER A 226 -7.63 -19.26 9.71
CA SER A 226 -8.58 -19.67 10.75
C SER A 226 -9.72 -18.66 10.95
N LYS A 227 -10.86 -19.15 11.44
CA LYS A 227 -12.00 -18.31 11.83
C LYS A 227 -11.62 -17.35 12.98
N GLN A 228 -10.82 -17.82 13.93
CA GLN A 228 -10.40 -17.03 15.08
C GLN A 228 -9.57 -15.82 14.67
N ASP A 229 -8.64 -15.99 13.73
CA ASP A 229 -7.78 -14.89 13.25
C ASP A 229 -8.60 -13.86 12.46
N LEU A 230 -9.55 -14.31 11.65
CA LEU A 230 -10.48 -13.40 10.96
C LEU A 230 -11.31 -12.58 11.96
N GLU A 231 -11.91 -13.22 12.96
CA GLU A 231 -12.70 -12.54 13.99
C GLU A 231 -11.85 -11.56 14.81
N ALA A 232 -10.62 -11.94 15.16
CA ALA A 232 -9.68 -11.08 15.85
C ALA A 232 -9.32 -9.85 15.02
N HIS A 233 -9.07 -10.03 13.72
CA HIS A 233 -8.76 -8.92 12.81
C HIS A 233 -9.97 -8.00 12.59
N LEU A 234 -11.17 -8.56 12.42
CA LEU A 234 -12.40 -7.77 12.31
C LEU A 234 -12.64 -6.92 13.56
N LYS A 235 -12.42 -7.49 14.76
CA LYS A 235 -12.49 -6.74 16.01
C LYS A 235 -11.44 -5.64 16.09
N PHE A 236 -10.22 -5.91 15.62
CA PHE A 236 -9.16 -4.89 15.53
C PHE A 236 -9.57 -3.73 14.62
N LEU A 237 -10.13 -4.01 13.44
CA LEU A 237 -10.63 -2.99 12.52
C LEU A 237 -11.78 -2.17 13.13
N GLU A 238 -12.69 -2.81 13.87
CA GLU A 238 -13.77 -2.13 14.58
C GLU A 238 -13.23 -1.16 15.65
N GLU A 239 -12.26 -1.62 16.45
CA GLU A 239 -11.61 -0.78 17.46
C GLU A 239 -10.78 0.35 16.84
N ALA A 240 -10.13 0.11 15.70
CA ALA A 240 -9.41 1.13 14.95
C ALA A 240 -10.38 2.20 14.40
N ALA A 241 -11.52 1.78 13.83
CA ALA A 241 -12.53 2.70 13.30
C ALA A 241 -13.14 3.61 14.38
N LYS A 242 -13.29 3.11 15.62
CA LYS A 242 -13.71 3.92 16.78
C LYS A 242 -12.71 5.02 17.14
N ARG A 243 -11.44 4.84 16.78
CA ARG A 243 -10.33 5.75 17.09
C ARG A 243 -9.89 6.59 15.89
N ASP A 244 -10.62 6.50 14.77
CA ASP A 244 -10.40 7.35 13.61
C ASP A 244 -10.61 8.82 13.98
N HIS A 245 -9.59 9.65 13.77
CA HIS A 245 -9.62 11.07 14.13
C HIS A 245 -10.75 11.82 13.43
N ARG A 246 -11.24 11.36 12.27
CA ARG A 246 -12.37 11.98 11.55
C ARG A 246 -13.69 11.74 12.28
N ASN A 247 -13.87 10.54 12.84
CA ASN A 247 -15.03 10.22 13.66
C ASN A 247 -14.98 11.00 14.97
N LEU A 248 -13.82 11.00 15.64
CA LEU A 248 -13.60 11.77 16.86
C LEU A 248 -13.78 13.27 16.65
N ALA A 249 -13.32 13.82 15.53
CA ALA A 249 -13.48 15.24 15.20
C ALA A 249 -14.95 15.68 15.16
N LYS A 250 -15.82 14.84 14.61
CA LYS A 250 -17.26 15.10 14.58
C LYS A 250 -17.89 14.98 15.97
N THR A 251 -17.54 13.94 16.73
CA THR A 251 -18.11 13.70 18.07
C THR A 251 -17.66 14.75 19.09
N LEU A 252 -16.41 15.23 18.98
CA LEU A 252 -15.80 16.16 19.94
C LEU A 252 -15.77 17.62 19.43
N ASP A 253 -16.38 17.87 18.26
CA ASP A 253 -16.45 19.20 17.64
C ASP A 253 -15.06 19.85 17.47
N LEU A 254 -14.11 19.12 16.88
CA LEU A 254 -12.70 19.56 16.77
C LEU A 254 -12.42 20.35 15.49
N PHE A 255 -12.88 19.84 14.35
CA PHE A 255 -12.68 20.46 13.04
C PHE A 255 -13.67 19.88 12.03
N HIS A 256 -13.78 20.54 10.87
CA HIS A 256 -14.36 19.94 9.68
C HIS A 256 -13.56 20.28 8.42
N LEU A 257 -13.91 19.62 7.31
CA LEU A 257 -13.49 19.96 5.96
C LEU A 257 -14.74 20.17 5.10
N GLN A 258 -14.63 20.98 4.05
CA GLN A 258 -15.71 21.28 3.11
C GLN A 258 -15.16 21.46 1.68
N GLU A 259 -16.05 21.38 0.69
CA GLU A 259 -15.69 21.35 -0.73
C GLU A 259 -15.06 22.65 -1.23
N GLU A 260 -15.37 23.78 -0.60
CA GLU A 260 -14.83 25.09 -0.95
C GLU A 260 -13.33 25.21 -0.66
N ALA A 261 -12.77 24.38 0.23
CA ALA A 261 -11.34 24.33 0.50
C ALA A 261 -10.87 22.88 0.73
N PRO A 262 -10.79 22.06 -0.34
CA PRO A 262 -10.46 20.64 -0.22
C PRO A 262 -9.10 20.45 0.44
N GLY A 263 -9.04 19.61 1.46
CA GLY A 263 -7.79 19.34 2.20
C GLY A 263 -7.27 20.53 3.00
N MET A 264 -8.11 21.53 3.28
CA MET A 264 -7.80 22.62 4.20
C MET A 264 -8.79 22.57 5.36
N VAL A 265 -8.26 22.70 6.58
CA VAL A 265 -8.99 22.36 7.80
C VAL A 265 -9.66 23.60 8.39
N PHE A 266 -10.96 23.49 8.68
CA PHE A 266 -11.67 24.48 9.47
C PHE A 266 -11.64 24.05 10.93
N TRP A 267 -10.71 24.63 11.70
CA TRP A 267 -10.56 24.35 13.12
C TRP A 267 -11.68 24.98 13.95
N HIS A 268 -12.32 24.18 14.79
CA HIS A 268 -13.33 24.63 15.75
C HIS A 268 -12.66 25.03 17.07
N PRO A 269 -13.37 25.69 18.01
CA PRO A 269 -12.76 26.11 19.29
C PRO A 269 -12.08 24.98 20.07
N ASN A 270 -12.67 23.78 20.11
CA ASN A 270 -12.08 22.64 20.83
C ASN A 270 -10.80 22.14 20.16
N GLY A 271 -10.83 21.93 18.83
CA GLY A 271 -9.65 21.49 18.10
C GLY A 271 -8.54 22.54 18.08
N TRP A 272 -8.91 23.82 17.94
CA TRP A 272 -7.95 24.92 17.99
C TRP A 272 -7.30 25.09 19.38
N THR A 273 -8.02 24.76 20.45
CA THR A 273 -7.44 24.71 21.80
C THR A 273 -6.36 23.64 21.89
N VAL A 274 -6.63 22.43 21.40
CA VAL A 274 -5.63 21.33 21.36
C VAL A 274 -4.43 21.75 20.52
N TYR A 275 -4.66 22.28 19.33
CA TYR A 275 -3.61 22.74 18.43
C TYR A 275 -2.70 23.77 19.11
N ARG A 276 -3.28 24.79 19.76
CA ARG A 276 -2.52 25.84 20.46
C ARG A 276 -1.70 25.30 21.63
N VAL A 277 -2.26 24.37 22.42
CA VAL A 277 -1.51 23.75 23.53
C VAL A 277 -0.26 23.03 23.00
N LEU A 278 -0.39 22.30 21.88
CA LEU A 278 0.74 21.63 21.25
C LEU A 278 1.75 22.62 20.66
N GLU A 279 1.27 23.67 19.99
CA GLU A 279 2.14 24.71 19.42
C GLU A 279 2.92 25.45 20.52
N ASP A 280 2.25 25.86 21.60
CA ASP A 280 2.88 26.53 22.74
C ASP A 280 3.90 25.62 23.42
N TYR A 281 3.59 24.33 23.60
CA TYR A 281 4.55 23.36 24.12
C TYR A 281 5.80 23.23 23.24
N ILE A 282 5.65 23.03 21.93
CA ILE A 282 6.79 22.88 21.02
C ILE A 282 7.60 24.18 20.95
N ARG A 283 6.93 25.34 20.95
CA ARG A 283 7.59 26.66 21.00
C ARG A 283 8.51 26.75 22.20
N ASP A 284 8.00 26.44 23.39
CA ASP A 284 8.78 26.43 24.62
C ASP A 284 9.99 25.49 24.50
N ARG A 285 9.82 24.26 23.97
CA ARG A 285 10.92 23.30 23.77
C ARG A 285 12.00 23.80 22.82
N LEU A 286 11.59 24.45 21.73
CA LEU A 286 12.50 25.02 20.73
C LEU A 286 13.27 26.21 21.30
N GLU A 287 12.61 27.12 22.01
CA GLU A 287 13.25 28.27 22.68
C GLU A 287 14.31 27.82 23.69
N HIS A 288 13.99 26.86 24.56
CA HIS A 288 14.94 26.29 25.52
C HIS A 288 16.11 25.56 24.86
N SER A 289 15.92 25.10 23.62
CA SER A 289 16.97 24.46 22.80
C SER A 289 17.76 25.46 21.94
N GLY A 290 17.53 26.75 22.12
CA GLY A 290 18.25 27.83 21.44
C GLY A 290 17.84 28.05 20.00
N TYR A 291 16.64 27.63 19.60
CA TYR A 291 16.03 28.01 18.33
C TYR A 291 15.46 29.42 18.42
N GLN A 292 15.56 30.16 17.33
CA GLN A 292 14.99 31.49 17.19
C GLN A 292 13.76 31.39 16.30
N GLU A 293 12.58 31.61 16.88
CA GLU A 293 11.34 31.62 16.11
C GLU A 293 11.31 32.84 15.18
N ILE A 294 11.02 32.59 13.91
CA ILE A 294 10.89 33.57 12.83
C ILE A 294 9.57 33.35 12.09
N ARG A 295 9.18 34.30 11.24
CA ARG A 295 8.01 34.19 10.37
C ARG A 295 8.34 34.67 8.96
N THR A 296 8.01 33.87 7.95
CA THR A 296 8.29 34.20 6.56
C THR A 296 7.01 34.33 5.72
N PRO A 297 7.04 35.10 4.61
CA PRO A 297 5.88 35.25 3.73
C PRO A 297 5.38 33.92 3.15
N GLN A 298 4.08 33.85 2.85
CA GLN A 298 3.48 32.66 2.24
C GLN A 298 3.49 32.69 0.72
N LEU A 299 3.34 33.88 0.13
CA LEU A 299 3.35 34.07 -1.32
C LEU A 299 4.71 34.62 -1.74
N VAL A 300 5.41 33.86 -2.59
CA VAL A 300 6.82 34.14 -2.90
C VAL A 300 7.06 34.04 -4.40
N ASP A 301 7.83 34.99 -4.92
CA ASP A 301 8.19 35.11 -6.34
C ASP A 301 8.83 33.80 -6.85
N GLN A 302 8.40 33.36 -8.03
CA GLN A 302 8.89 32.16 -8.71
C GLN A 302 10.42 32.04 -8.69
N ARG A 303 11.14 33.16 -8.83
CA ARG A 303 12.60 33.21 -8.90
C ARG A 303 13.28 32.59 -7.68
N LEU A 304 12.68 32.67 -6.49
CA LEU A 304 13.27 32.03 -5.30
C LEU A 304 13.19 30.50 -5.39
N TRP A 305 12.09 29.98 -5.94
CA TRP A 305 11.87 28.54 -6.11
C TRP A 305 12.80 27.97 -7.19
N GLU A 306 13.02 28.72 -8.27
CA GLU A 306 14.03 28.41 -9.29
C GLU A 306 15.44 28.41 -8.70
N ALA A 307 15.82 29.46 -7.97
CA ALA A 307 17.15 29.57 -7.36
C ALA A 307 17.42 28.47 -6.32
N SER A 308 16.39 27.97 -5.65
CA SER A 308 16.51 26.85 -4.70
C SER A 308 16.47 25.46 -5.36
N GLY A 309 16.21 25.38 -6.67
CA GLY A 309 16.07 24.12 -7.43
C GLY A 309 14.78 23.36 -7.15
N HIS A 310 13.81 23.97 -6.45
CA HIS A 310 12.53 23.34 -6.13
C HIS A 310 11.51 23.49 -7.25
N TRP A 311 11.59 24.54 -8.07
CA TRP A 311 10.64 24.75 -9.16
C TRP A 311 10.56 23.53 -10.09
N ASP A 312 11.70 23.10 -10.64
CA ASP A 312 11.77 21.96 -11.57
C ASP A 312 11.23 20.64 -10.98
N LYS A 313 11.32 20.48 -9.65
CA LYS A 313 10.97 19.23 -8.96
C LYS A 313 9.56 19.22 -8.36
N TYR A 314 9.06 20.38 -7.95
CA TYR A 314 7.84 20.51 -7.16
C TYR A 314 6.76 21.38 -7.80
N GLN A 315 6.99 22.03 -8.95
CA GLN A 315 6.02 22.93 -9.57
C GLN A 315 4.62 22.31 -9.72
N GLU A 316 4.54 21.03 -10.10
CA GLU A 316 3.26 20.32 -10.29
C GLU A 316 2.47 20.20 -8.97
N ASN A 317 3.18 20.20 -7.83
CA ASN A 317 2.65 20.11 -6.49
C ASN A 317 2.55 21.48 -5.79
N MET A 318 2.72 22.60 -6.51
CA MET A 318 2.63 23.95 -5.96
C MET A 318 1.35 24.66 -6.41
N PHE A 319 0.81 25.52 -5.55
CA PHE A 319 -0.22 26.48 -5.95
C PHE A 319 0.45 27.73 -6.51
N VAL A 320 0.19 28.02 -7.78
CA VAL A 320 0.76 29.17 -8.50
C VAL A 320 -0.33 30.21 -8.75
N THR A 321 0.04 31.48 -8.66
CA THR A 321 -0.81 32.62 -8.99
C THR A 321 0.04 33.73 -9.62
N SER A 322 -0.61 34.69 -10.28
CA SER A 322 0.08 35.76 -11.00
C SER A 322 -0.44 37.12 -10.56
N SER A 323 0.46 38.09 -10.41
CA SER A 323 0.12 39.48 -10.11
C SER A 323 1.17 40.42 -10.72
N GLU A 324 0.72 41.52 -11.34
CA GLU A 324 1.60 42.55 -11.94
C GLU A 324 2.70 41.99 -12.85
N HIS A 325 2.35 41.06 -13.74
CA HIS A 325 3.28 40.37 -14.66
C HIS A 325 4.38 39.54 -13.97
N ARG A 326 4.15 39.12 -12.73
CA ARG A 326 5.01 38.17 -12.01
C ARG A 326 4.21 36.97 -11.56
N ASP A 327 4.87 35.83 -11.61
CA ASP A 327 4.35 34.58 -11.08
C ASP A 327 4.88 34.36 -9.68
N TYR A 328 3.98 33.90 -8.82
CA TYR A 328 4.22 33.61 -7.42
C TYR A 328 3.72 32.22 -7.13
N ALA A 329 4.36 31.58 -6.16
CA ALA A 329 3.84 30.35 -5.59
C ALA A 329 3.56 30.52 -4.10
N VAL A 330 2.49 29.88 -3.65
CA VAL A 330 2.26 29.68 -2.22
C VAL A 330 3.28 28.66 -1.73
N LYS A 331 4.03 28.98 -0.67
CA LYS A 331 5.18 28.18 -0.24
C LYS A 331 4.80 26.73 0.07
N PRO A 332 5.45 25.73 -0.56
CA PRO A 332 5.27 24.31 -0.22
C PRO A 332 6.18 23.83 0.92
N MET A 333 7.12 24.69 1.35
CA MET A 333 8.10 24.48 2.41
C MET A 333 8.70 25.84 2.84
N ASN A 334 9.32 25.91 4.02
CA ASN A 334 9.87 27.17 4.54
C ASN A 334 11.35 27.41 4.18
N CYS A 335 12.09 26.36 3.81
CA CYS A 335 13.55 26.35 3.67
C CYS A 335 14.11 27.53 2.86
N PRO A 336 13.62 27.83 1.63
CA PRO A 336 14.18 28.91 0.83
C PRO A 336 14.02 30.29 1.48
N CYS A 337 12.95 30.50 2.24
CA CYS A 337 12.70 31.74 2.95
C CYS A 337 13.60 31.89 4.19
N HIS A 338 13.88 30.78 4.91
CA HIS A 338 14.81 30.78 6.04
C HIS A 338 16.23 31.13 5.58
N VAL A 339 16.64 30.61 4.41
CA VAL A 339 17.91 31.00 3.77
C VAL A 339 17.95 32.51 3.47
N GLN A 340 16.84 33.12 3.06
CA GLN A 340 16.80 34.58 2.84
C GLN A 340 17.02 35.37 4.13
N ILE A 341 16.52 34.89 5.28
CA ILE A 341 16.80 35.51 6.58
C ILE A 341 18.29 35.37 6.93
N TYR A 342 18.86 34.17 6.78
CA TYR A 342 20.30 33.95 7.00
C TYR A 342 21.16 34.89 6.13
N ASN A 343 20.80 35.05 4.85
CA ASN A 343 21.52 35.90 3.90
C ASN A 343 21.46 37.41 4.20
N LYS A 344 20.56 37.89 5.08
CA LYS A 344 20.47 39.33 5.39
C LYS A 344 21.62 39.85 6.23
N LYS A 345 22.26 38.99 7.02
CA LYS A 345 23.35 39.37 7.90
C LYS A 345 24.65 38.70 7.44
N ILE A 346 25.76 39.42 7.55
CA ILE A 346 27.09 38.80 7.43
C ILE A 346 27.34 38.01 8.72
N THR A 347 27.39 36.69 8.59
CA THR A 347 27.54 35.76 9.73
C THR A 347 29.00 35.35 9.93
N SER A 348 29.50 35.48 11.15
CA SER A 348 30.81 34.94 11.55
C SER A 348 30.72 33.45 11.89
N TYR A 349 31.79 32.67 11.67
CA TYR A 349 31.86 31.27 12.12
C TYR A 349 31.63 31.12 13.64
N ARG A 350 31.89 32.18 14.43
CA ARG A 350 31.65 32.20 15.88
C ARG A 350 30.18 32.29 16.28
N GLU A 351 29.33 32.71 15.35
CA GLU A 351 27.88 32.80 15.56
C GLU A 351 27.18 31.49 15.18
N LEU A 352 27.90 30.56 14.53
CA LEU A 352 27.38 29.24 14.19
C LEU A 352 27.50 28.29 15.39
N PRO A 353 26.50 27.42 15.64
CA PRO A 353 25.31 27.19 14.82
C PRO A 353 24.18 28.21 15.04
N ILE A 354 23.49 28.60 13.96
CA ILE A 354 22.26 29.40 14.00
C ILE A 354 21.08 28.48 13.73
N ARG A 355 20.09 28.48 14.62
CA ARG A 355 18.88 27.65 14.52
C ARG A 355 17.67 28.55 14.33
N LEU A 356 17.03 28.50 13.17
CA LEU A 356 15.81 29.26 12.89
C LEU A 356 14.63 28.30 12.85
N ALA A 357 13.58 28.59 13.62
CA ALA A 357 12.35 27.81 13.65
C ALA A 357 11.16 28.64 13.16
N GLU A 358 10.17 28.01 12.57
CA GLU A 358 8.92 28.66 12.16
C GLU A 358 7.77 27.65 12.20
N PHE A 359 6.67 28.00 12.87
CA PHE A 359 5.37 27.34 12.67
C PHE A 359 4.79 27.76 11.31
N GLY A 360 5.42 27.28 10.24
CA GLY A 360 5.29 27.79 8.88
C GLY A 360 4.09 27.18 8.17
N SER A 361 3.11 28.01 7.82
CA SER A 361 1.93 27.58 7.07
C SER A 361 2.27 27.41 5.59
N CYS A 362 2.27 26.16 5.15
CA CYS A 362 2.65 25.72 3.81
C CYS A 362 1.47 25.11 3.06
N HIS A 363 1.60 25.07 1.73
CA HIS A 363 0.60 24.49 0.85
C HIS A 363 1.21 23.59 -0.22
N ARG A 364 0.64 22.40 -0.40
CA ARG A 364 0.97 21.47 -1.49
C ARG A 364 -0.29 21.10 -2.24
N ASN A 365 -0.23 21.13 -3.58
CA ASN A 365 -1.35 20.79 -4.46
C ASN A 365 -1.51 19.26 -4.58
N GLU A 366 -1.78 18.61 -3.45
CA GLU A 366 -1.98 17.17 -3.38
C GLU A 366 -3.19 16.73 -4.22
N PRO A 367 -3.14 15.57 -4.89
CA PRO A 367 -4.29 15.01 -5.61
C PRO A 367 -5.48 14.85 -4.66
N SER A 368 -6.67 15.28 -5.09
CA SER A 368 -7.89 15.27 -4.25
C SER A 368 -8.23 13.89 -3.68
N GLY A 369 -8.01 12.82 -4.47
CA GLY A 369 -8.23 11.44 -4.04
C GLY A 369 -7.27 10.93 -2.97
N SER A 370 -6.17 11.65 -2.68
CA SER A 370 -5.21 11.29 -1.63
C SER A 370 -5.52 11.93 -0.27
N LEU A 371 -6.42 12.91 -0.22
CA LEU A 371 -6.70 13.68 1.00
C LEU A 371 -7.40 12.82 2.05
N HIS A 372 -6.98 12.94 3.31
CA HIS A 372 -7.49 12.10 4.39
C HIS A 372 -7.48 12.80 5.76
N GLY A 373 -8.61 13.44 6.13
CA GLY A 373 -8.77 14.15 7.40
C GLY A 373 -7.57 15.08 7.68
N LEU A 374 -6.89 14.91 8.83
CA LEU A 374 -5.64 15.60 9.17
C LEU A 374 -4.35 14.88 8.73
N MET A 375 -4.41 13.62 8.29
CA MET A 375 -3.20 12.85 7.94
C MET A 375 -2.59 13.26 6.60
N ARG A 376 -3.42 13.67 5.64
CA ARG A 376 -2.97 14.17 4.33
C ARG A 376 -3.85 15.34 3.89
N VAL A 377 -3.25 16.51 3.86
CA VAL A 377 -3.90 17.82 3.67
C VAL A 377 -3.12 18.65 2.66
N ARG A 378 -3.80 19.61 2.03
CA ARG A 378 -3.17 20.59 1.12
C ARG A 378 -2.58 21.76 1.88
N ASN A 379 -3.18 22.15 3.01
CA ASN A 379 -2.63 23.14 3.93
C ASN A 379 -2.16 22.47 5.22
N PHE A 380 -0.94 22.77 5.64
CA PHE A 380 -0.38 22.25 6.89
C PHE A 380 0.57 23.27 7.50
N VAL A 381 0.77 23.15 8.81
CA VAL A 381 1.78 23.89 9.57
C VAL A 381 2.73 22.86 10.15
N GLN A 382 4.02 23.04 9.92
CA GLN A 382 5.05 22.24 10.56
C GLN A 382 5.72 23.09 11.63
N ASP A 383 6.14 22.45 12.71
CA ASP A 383 7.19 22.90 13.63
C ASP A 383 8.57 22.88 12.95
N ASP A 384 8.66 23.56 11.81
CA ASP A 384 9.80 23.49 10.90
C ASP A 384 11.00 24.28 11.44
N ALA A 385 12.21 23.78 11.20
CA ALA A 385 13.42 24.49 11.58
C ALA A 385 14.61 24.17 10.67
N HIS A 386 15.47 25.17 10.49
CA HIS A 386 16.68 25.08 9.70
C HIS A 386 17.88 25.50 10.53
N ILE A 387 18.88 24.60 10.63
CA ILE A 387 20.13 24.82 11.34
C ILE A 387 21.23 25.13 10.32
N PHE A 388 21.79 26.32 10.44
CA PHE A 388 22.97 26.75 9.69
C PHE A 388 24.19 26.49 10.57
N CYS A 389 25.04 25.56 10.17
CA CYS A 389 26.22 25.13 10.93
C CYS A 389 27.39 24.83 9.99
N THR A 390 28.59 24.70 10.55
CA THR A 390 29.76 24.21 9.81
C THR A 390 29.71 22.69 9.66
N GLU A 391 30.45 22.13 8.72
CA GLU A 391 30.44 20.67 8.47
C GLU A 391 30.86 19.84 9.70
N ASP A 392 31.82 20.35 10.48
CA ASP A 392 32.27 19.71 11.73
C ASP A 392 31.21 19.74 12.85
N GLN A 393 30.24 20.66 12.78
CA GLN A 393 29.16 20.78 13.75
C GLN A 393 27.98 19.84 13.46
N ILE A 394 27.83 19.32 12.24
CA ILE A 394 26.67 18.52 11.80
C ILE A 394 26.37 17.37 12.78
N THR A 395 27.39 16.59 13.14
CA THR A 395 27.19 15.43 14.01
C THR A 395 26.67 15.83 15.38
N GLN A 396 27.15 16.95 15.92
CA GLN A 396 26.72 17.43 17.23
C GLN A 396 25.30 17.99 17.18
N GLU A 397 24.96 18.75 16.15
CA GLU A 397 23.61 19.31 15.97
C GLU A 397 22.56 18.22 15.76
N VAL A 398 22.86 17.18 14.98
CA VAL A 398 21.97 16.01 14.81
C VAL A 398 21.75 15.28 16.14
N LYS A 399 22.79 15.11 16.97
CA LYS A 399 22.64 14.51 18.31
C LYS A 399 21.75 15.36 19.22
N THR A 400 21.97 16.67 19.24
CA THR A 400 21.16 17.62 20.03
C THR A 400 19.70 17.57 19.61
N PHE A 401 19.42 17.58 18.30
CA PHE A 401 18.06 17.48 17.77
C PHE A 401 17.42 16.13 18.11
N ASN A 402 18.14 15.01 17.95
CA ASN A 402 17.59 13.70 18.28
C ASN A 402 17.22 13.58 19.76
N GLN A 403 18.00 14.18 20.66
CA GLN A 403 17.66 14.24 22.07
C GLN A 403 16.38 15.05 22.30
N LEU A 404 16.27 16.24 21.72
CA LEU A 404 15.07 17.08 21.79
C LEU A 404 13.82 16.33 21.29
N LEU A 405 13.91 15.70 20.11
CA LEU A 405 12.82 14.94 19.51
C LEU A 405 12.37 13.76 20.40
N THR A 406 13.34 13.05 20.96
CA THR A 406 13.09 11.90 21.84
C THR A 406 12.36 12.34 23.12
N GLU A 407 12.80 13.45 23.73
CA GLU A 407 12.13 13.99 24.93
C GLU A 407 10.69 14.44 24.62
N VAL A 408 10.47 15.09 23.47
CA VAL A 408 9.12 15.46 23.01
C VAL A 408 8.23 14.23 22.84
N TYR A 409 8.75 13.14 22.29
CA TYR A 409 7.98 11.91 22.07
C TYR A 409 7.62 11.25 23.39
N TYR A 410 8.54 11.19 24.36
CA TYR A 410 8.25 10.67 25.70
C TYR A 410 7.21 11.52 26.44
N ASP A 411 7.29 12.85 26.38
CA ASP A 411 6.29 13.73 27.00
C ASP A 411 4.88 13.53 26.41
N MET A 412 4.81 13.14 25.13
CA MET A 412 3.56 12.82 24.43
C MET A 412 3.11 11.37 24.60
N GLY A 413 3.86 10.54 25.34
CA GLY A 413 3.53 9.13 25.60
C GLY A 413 3.85 8.17 24.45
N PHE A 414 4.80 8.52 23.57
CA PHE A 414 5.29 7.66 22.50
C PHE A 414 6.59 6.97 22.90
N ASP A 415 6.49 5.78 23.50
CA ASP A 415 7.63 5.05 24.04
C ASP A 415 8.43 4.25 22.98
N ASP A 416 7.77 3.82 21.90
CA ASP A 416 8.35 2.98 20.85
C ASP A 416 8.68 3.79 19.60
N MET A 417 9.98 4.06 19.37
CA MET A 417 10.47 4.81 18.22
C MET A 417 11.18 3.92 17.20
N ILE A 418 10.75 4.01 15.94
CA ILE A 418 11.46 3.39 14.81
C ILE A 418 12.21 4.47 14.05
N VAL A 419 13.54 4.43 14.08
CA VAL A 419 14.40 5.37 13.35
C VAL A 419 14.81 4.78 12.01
N ARG A 420 14.69 5.56 10.93
CA ARG A 420 15.13 5.18 9.58
C ARG A 420 16.03 6.28 9.01
N ILE A 421 17.06 5.90 8.27
CA ILE A 421 17.93 6.82 7.55
C ILE A 421 17.67 6.64 6.06
N SER A 422 17.06 7.64 5.42
CA SER A 422 16.89 7.66 3.97
C SER A 422 18.19 8.12 3.31
N THR A 423 18.79 7.24 2.50
CA THR A 423 19.99 7.57 1.72
C THR A 423 19.63 8.22 0.39
N ARG A 424 20.63 8.58 -0.43
CA ARG A 424 20.41 9.22 -1.74
C ARG A 424 19.38 8.41 -2.56
N PRO A 425 18.34 9.05 -3.12
CA PRO A 425 17.36 8.40 -3.97
C PRO A 425 17.94 7.96 -5.31
#